data_AF-A0A7S4KJN1-F1
#
_entry.id   AF-A0A7S4KJN1-F1
#
_cell.length_a   1.000
_cell.length_b   1.000
_cell.length_c   1.000
_cell.angle_alpha   90.00
_cell.angle_beta   90.00
_cell.angle_gamma   90.00
#
_symmetry.space_group_name_H-M   'P 1'
#
loop_
_entity.id
_entity.type
_entity.pdbx_description
1 polymer ?
#
loop_
_entity_poly.entity_id
_entity_poly.type
_entity_poly.pdbx_seq_one_letter_code
_entity_poly.pdbx_strand_id
1 'polypeptide(L)'
;MVSLKAFRTNHPSGNLLFGGRKVGQKDADFFAHVVCTHLSEKVGASLRPVLNHFRQWSEHPCCLGISEWSAVGESGEGSLWDSQWEVKAEKEADQQQQVGWYDWWYGTDSSSSSSSSSSSSSPSTPSSDPPKSKPQFPWAMVLAPAMNCPSKNFKTFLTDLQKIPANSHIYDIYACPSPAHATNAQIALKKIGKIVTTSEMVLSGSKDGLFFRHQRKEEDYKICPEWVDQLNLPVKAGNDEGKIGELASWKLFEQHLAETSEWKPKTKKKK
;
A
#
# COMPACT_ATOMS: atom_id res chain seq x y z
N MET A 1 6.11 14.46 2.37
CA MET A 1 6.27 13.24 1.56
C MET A 1 7.24 12.35 2.30
N VAL A 2 6.95 11.05 2.41
CA VAL A 2 7.85 10.04 2.99
C VAL A 2 8.33 9.17 1.84
N SER A 3 9.58 8.74 1.87
CA SER A 3 10.07 7.67 0.99
C SER A 3 10.57 6.51 1.82
N LEU A 4 10.16 5.30 1.49
CA LEU A 4 10.70 4.07 2.06
C LEU A 4 11.64 3.44 1.05
N LYS A 5 12.88 3.19 1.47
CA LYS A 5 13.86 2.44 0.68
C LYS A 5 14.07 1.09 1.33
N ALA A 6 13.69 0.02 0.63
CA ALA A 6 13.88 -1.35 1.05
C ALA A 6 15.16 -1.88 0.39
N PHE A 7 16.21 -2.09 1.19
CA PHE A 7 17.42 -2.76 0.75
C PHE A 7 17.16 -4.28 0.67
N ARG A 8 17.72 -4.92 -0.36
CA ARG A 8 17.54 -6.35 -0.63
C ARG A 8 18.91 -6.95 -0.92
N THR A 9 19.12 -8.18 -0.48
CA THR A 9 20.37 -8.91 -0.76
C THR A 9 20.41 -9.26 -2.24
N ASN A 10 21.51 -8.98 -2.96
CA ASN A 10 21.66 -9.34 -4.40
C ASN A 10 20.60 -8.77 -5.37
N HIS A 11 19.79 -7.79 -4.96
CA HIS A 11 18.81 -7.12 -5.83
C HIS A 11 18.86 -5.60 -5.63
N PRO A 12 18.65 -4.78 -6.68
CA PRO A 12 18.45 -3.35 -6.51
C PRO A 12 17.39 -3.03 -5.46
N SER A 13 17.66 -1.99 -4.65
CA SER A 13 16.72 -1.53 -3.62
C SER A 13 15.38 -1.13 -4.22
N GLY A 14 14.28 -1.59 -3.62
CA GLY A 14 12.94 -1.13 -3.96
C GLY A 14 12.63 0.19 -3.25
N ASN A 15 12.10 1.18 -3.97
CA ASN A 15 11.73 2.47 -3.39
C ASN A 15 10.22 2.68 -3.49
N LEU A 16 9.61 3.09 -2.39
CA LEU A 16 8.23 3.53 -2.34
C LEU A 16 8.17 4.98 -1.92
N LEU A 17 7.40 5.76 -2.67
CA LEU A 17 7.10 7.15 -2.37
C LEU A 17 5.68 7.25 -1.82
N PHE A 18 5.56 7.83 -0.63
CA PHE A 18 4.30 8.07 0.04
C PHE A 18 4.01 9.56 0.10
N GLY A 19 2.92 9.92 -0.55
CA GLY A 19 2.36 11.25 -0.54
C GLY A 19 1.40 11.43 0.63
N GLY A 20 1.60 12.50 1.39
CA GLY A 20 0.59 13.02 2.30
C GLY A 20 -0.26 14.09 1.61
N ARG A 21 -0.90 14.95 2.42
CA ARG A 21 -1.67 16.08 1.91
C ARG A 21 -0.80 17.08 1.13
N LYS A 22 -1.12 17.25 -0.15
CA LYS A 22 -0.39 18.11 -1.12
C LYS A 22 -0.54 19.62 -0.85
N VAL A 23 -1.61 20.05 -0.17
CA VAL A 23 -1.89 21.48 0.11
C VAL A 23 -2.65 21.66 1.44
N GLY A 24 -2.11 22.50 2.33
CA GLY A 24 -2.83 23.01 3.52
C GLY A 24 -3.10 22.00 4.63
N GLN A 25 -2.08 21.27 5.11
CA GLN A 25 -2.23 20.57 6.40
C GLN A 25 -2.59 21.59 7.48
N LYS A 26 -3.72 21.35 8.17
CA LYS A 26 -4.11 22.15 9.34
C LYS A 26 -3.19 21.86 10.52
N ASP A 27 -2.54 20.70 10.51
CA ASP A 27 -1.53 20.36 11.47
C ASP A 27 -0.12 20.58 10.92
N ALA A 28 0.76 21.08 11.78
CA ALA A 28 2.19 21.14 11.51
C ALA A 28 2.88 19.84 11.92
N ASP A 29 2.17 18.96 12.62
CA ASP A 29 2.60 17.60 12.94
C ASP A 29 2.55 16.72 11.67
N PHE A 30 3.71 16.25 11.25
CA PHE A 30 3.88 15.36 10.11
C PHE A 30 3.20 13.99 10.30
N PHE A 31 3.20 13.47 11.52
CA PHE A 31 2.59 12.19 11.92
C PHE A 31 1.11 12.35 12.30
N ALA A 32 0.49 13.50 12.05
CA ALA A 32 -0.95 13.65 12.25
C ALA A 32 -1.79 13.01 11.15
N HIS A 33 -1.20 12.72 9.99
CA HIS A 33 -1.93 12.29 8.80
C HIS A 33 -1.33 11.03 8.18
N VAL A 34 -2.19 10.26 7.54
CA VAL A 34 -1.77 9.10 6.75
C VAL A 34 -1.03 9.56 5.49
N VAL A 35 -0.12 8.71 5.02
CA VAL A 35 0.54 8.89 3.72
C VAL A 35 0.30 7.65 2.87
N CYS A 36 0.16 7.80 1.56
CA CYS A 36 -0.12 6.67 0.67
C CYS A 36 0.62 6.79 -0.67
N THR A 37 0.69 5.69 -1.41
CA THR A 37 1.35 5.63 -2.73
C THR A 37 0.59 6.38 -3.82
N HIS A 38 -0.64 6.84 -3.53
CA HIS A 38 -1.47 7.63 -4.44
C HIS A 38 -1.69 9.06 -3.93
N LEU A 39 -1.69 10.00 -4.85
CA LEU A 39 -2.02 11.40 -4.61
C LEU A 39 -3.29 11.75 -5.36
N SER A 40 -4.10 12.66 -4.82
CA SER A 40 -5.25 13.16 -5.57
C SER A 40 -4.78 14.05 -6.72
N GLU A 41 -5.43 13.88 -7.88
CA GLU A 41 -5.27 14.77 -9.02
C GLU A 41 -5.98 16.11 -8.84
N LYS A 42 -6.87 16.23 -7.84
CA LYS A 42 -7.51 17.49 -7.45
C LYS A 42 -6.48 18.40 -6.78
N VAL A 43 -5.73 19.13 -7.60
CA VAL A 43 -4.74 20.11 -7.18
C VAL A 43 -5.29 21.53 -7.30
N GLY A 44 -4.78 22.44 -6.46
CA GLY A 44 -5.05 23.87 -6.60
C GLY A 44 -4.61 24.38 -7.97
N ALA A 45 -5.27 25.44 -8.47
CA ALA A 45 -5.06 25.97 -9.82
C ALA A 45 -3.57 26.28 -10.13
N SER A 46 -2.82 26.75 -9.13
CA SER A 46 -1.38 27.05 -9.26
C SER A 46 -0.50 25.83 -9.56
N LEU A 47 -0.92 24.62 -9.19
CA LEU A 47 -0.17 23.38 -9.44
C LEU A 47 -0.61 22.66 -10.73
N ARG A 48 -1.67 23.12 -11.40
CA ARG A 48 -2.16 22.50 -12.64
C ARG A 48 -1.12 22.50 -13.77
N PRO A 49 -0.34 23.57 -14.02
CA PRO A 49 0.69 23.53 -15.07
C PRO A 49 1.75 22.46 -14.83
N VAL A 50 2.17 22.30 -13.57
CA VAL A 50 3.14 21.27 -13.16
C VAL A 50 2.56 19.87 -13.37
N LEU A 51 1.30 19.64 -12.97
CA LEU A 51 0.63 18.37 -13.19
C LEU A 51 0.47 18.06 -14.69
N ASN A 52 0.10 19.05 -15.50
CA ASN A 52 -0.01 18.91 -16.95
C ASN A 52 1.35 18.60 -17.60
N HIS A 53 2.45 19.15 -17.09
CA HIS A 53 3.78 18.80 -17.56
C HIS A 53 4.13 17.34 -17.22
N PHE A 54 3.81 16.87 -16.01
CA PHE A 54 4.01 15.45 -15.68
C PHE A 54 3.14 14.51 -16.51
N ARG A 55 1.95 14.94 -16.93
CA ARG A 55 1.09 14.16 -17.84
C ARG A 55 1.70 13.88 -19.21
N GLN A 56 2.77 14.60 -19.59
CA GLN A 56 3.53 14.29 -20.81
C GLN A 56 4.31 12.97 -20.67
N TRP A 57 4.56 12.51 -19.44
CA TRP A 57 5.41 11.34 -19.16
C TRP A 57 4.64 10.14 -18.61
N SER A 58 3.46 10.36 -18.03
CA SER A 58 2.61 9.34 -17.41
C SER A 58 1.14 9.77 -17.45
N GLU A 59 0.24 8.83 -17.72
CA GLU A 59 -1.22 9.02 -17.65
C GLU A 59 -1.69 9.12 -16.19
N HIS A 60 -0.91 8.55 -15.26
CA HIS A 60 -1.18 8.52 -13.83
C HIS A 60 -0.06 9.17 -13.01
N PRO A 61 0.25 10.46 -13.22
CA PRO A 61 1.41 11.15 -12.63
C PRO A 61 1.34 11.30 -11.11
N CYS A 62 0.18 11.02 -10.51
CA CYS A 62 -0.07 11.08 -9.08
C CYS A 62 -0.07 9.69 -8.41
N CYS A 63 0.21 8.61 -9.15
CA CYS A 63 0.23 7.25 -8.61
C CYS A 63 1.59 6.59 -8.83
N LEU A 64 2.01 5.76 -7.87
CA LEU A 64 3.22 4.96 -7.97
C LEU A 64 2.89 3.49 -8.28
N GLY A 65 3.60 2.90 -9.25
CA GLY A 65 3.58 1.46 -9.48
C GLY A 65 4.25 0.71 -8.33
N ILE A 66 3.69 -0.42 -7.93
CA ILE A 66 4.18 -1.19 -6.77
C ILE A 66 4.40 -2.68 -7.06
N SER A 67 4.14 -3.13 -8.29
CA SER A 67 4.36 -4.52 -8.69
C SER A 67 5.83 -4.93 -8.65
N GLU A 68 6.75 -4.11 -9.18
CA GLU A 68 8.20 -4.36 -9.13
C GLU A 68 8.70 -4.42 -7.68
N TRP A 69 8.16 -3.54 -6.82
CA TRP A 69 8.48 -3.59 -5.40
C TRP A 69 7.98 -4.89 -4.77
N SER A 70 6.79 -5.38 -5.13
CA SER A 70 6.22 -6.59 -4.55
C SER A 70 6.77 -7.90 -5.15
N ALA A 71 7.52 -7.81 -6.25
CA ALA A 71 8.05 -8.94 -6.99
C ALA A 71 9.31 -9.59 -6.38
N VAL A 72 9.86 -9.01 -5.30
CA VAL A 72 11.11 -9.51 -4.70
C VAL A 72 11.01 -9.46 -3.19
N GLY A 73 11.33 -10.58 -2.55
CA GLY A 73 11.38 -10.71 -1.10
C GLY A 73 12.59 -10.01 -0.48
N GLU A 74 12.72 -10.13 0.84
CA GLU A 74 13.84 -9.55 1.60
C GLU A 74 15.20 -10.18 1.22
N SER A 75 15.23 -11.48 0.96
CA SER A 75 16.43 -12.21 0.50
C SER A 75 16.90 -11.80 -0.89
N GLY A 76 16.12 -11.01 -1.62
CA GLY A 76 16.37 -10.63 -3.00
C GLY A 76 16.26 -11.76 -4.02
N GLU A 77 15.98 -12.98 -3.56
CA GLU A 77 15.41 -14.01 -4.40
C GLU A 77 14.03 -13.51 -4.83
N GLY A 78 13.76 -13.61 -6.14
CA GLY A 78 12.47 -13.20 -6.70
C GLY A 78 11.36 -13.81 -5.86
N SER A 79 10.30 -13.05 -5.56
CA SER A 79 9.15 -13.63 -4.91
C SER A 79 8.56 -14.66 -5.88
N LEU A 80 8.98 -15.92 -5.72
CA LEU A 80 8.21 -16.98 -5.07
C LEU A 80 6.73 -16.66 -4.86
N TRP A 81 6.04 -16.16 -5.89
CA TRP A 81 4.63 -16.49 -6.05
C TRP A 81 4.47 -17.97 -6.47
N ASP A 82 5.53 -18.57 -7.02
CA ASP A 82 5.51 -19.96 -7.49
C ASP A 82 5.69 -21.02 -6.38
N SER A 83 6.05 -20.72 -5.11
CA SER A 83 6.28 -21.82 -4.13
C SER A 83 6.21 -21.56 -2.61
N GLN A 84 5.80 -20.40 -2.07
CA GLN A 84 5.92 -20.22 -0.61
C GLN A 84 4.89 -19.30 0.06
N TRP A 85 3.62 -19.72 0.02
CA TRP A 85 2.62 -19.39 1.06
C TRP A 85 2.06 -20.64 1.76
N GLU A 86 2.61 -21.83 1.54
CA GLU A 86 2.52 -22.89 2.53
C GLU A 86 3.36 -22.48 3.75
N VAL A 87 2.75 -21.67 4.60
CA VAL A 87 3.13 -21.56 6.00
C VAL A 87 2.94 -22.97 6.54
N LYS A 88 4.04 -23.71 6.71
CA LYS A 88 4.07 -24.79 7.69
C LYS A 88 3.67 -24.14 9.01
N ALA A 89 2.42 -24.36 9.37
CA ALA A 89 1.89 -24.05 10.69
C ALA A 89 2.60 -24.98 11.69
N GLU A 90 3.85 -24.68 12.01
CA GLU A 90 4.45 -25.20 13.23
C GLU A 90 3.79 -24.46 14.39
N LYS A 91 2.93 -25.22 15.05
CA LYS A 91 2.28 -24.90 16.31
C LYS A 91 3.35 -24.57 17.36
N GLU A 92 3.65 -23.29 17.56
CA GLU A 92 4.00 -22.81 18.88
C GLU A 92 2.78 -22.14 19.49
N ALA A 93 2.19 -22.87 20.43
CA ALA A 93 1.07 -22.46 21.24
C ALA A 93 1.51 -21.33 22.18
N ASP A 94 1.01 -20.12 21.94
CA ASP A 94 0.45 -19.23 22.98
C ASP A 94 0.08 -17.86 22.38
N GLN A 95 -1.15 -17.73 21.88
CA GLN A 95 -2.07 -16.60 22.11
C GLN A 95 -3.30 -16.72 21.20
N GLN A 96 -4.47 -16.72 21.85
CA GLN A 96 -5.77 -16.84 21.22
C GLN A 96 -6.12 -15.65 20.32
N GLN A 97 -6.84 -15.97 19.24
CA GLN A 97 -7.46 -15.12 18.20
C GLN A 97 -6.63 -14.80 16.94
N GLN A 98 -6.28 -15.85 16.18
CA GLN A 98 -6.23 -15.77 14.71
C GLN A 98 -6.87 -17.03 14.10
N VAL A 99 -8.17 -16.97 13.87
CA VAL A 99 -8.86 -17.89 12.96
C VAL A 99 -9.56 -17.05 11.90
N GLY A 100 -9.20 -17.26 10.62
CA GLY A 100 -9.93 -16.71 9.47
C GLY A 100 -9.16 -15.77 8.52
N TRP A 101 -7.83 -15.89 8.37
CA TRP A 101 -7.06 -15.04 7.44
C TRP A 101 -6.99 -15.52 5.98
N TYR A 102 -7.26 -16.81 5.71
CA TYR A 102 -7.00 -17.46 4.41
C TYR A 102 -8.21 -17.60 3.48
N ASP A 103 -9.41 -17.91 4.00
CA ASP A 103 -10.59 -18.21 3.16
C ASP A 103 -11.21 -16.99 2.46
N TRP A 104 -10.84 -15.78 2.84
CA TRP A 104 -11.46 -14.55 2.32
C TRP A 104 -10.78 -13.98 1.06
N TRP A 105 -9.51 -14.34 0.79
CA TRP A 105 -8.80 -13.87 -0.41
C TRP A 105 -9.13 -14.71 -1.66
N TYR A 106 -9.48 -15.97 -1.46
CA TYR A 106 -9.79 -16.91 -2.53
C TYR A 106 -11.29 -17.15 -2.56
N GLY A 107 -12.06 -16.20 -3.12
CA GLY A 107 -13.47 -16.41 -3.44
C GLY A 107 -13.65 -17.77 -4.10
N THR A 108 -14.00 -18.76 -3.29
CA THR A 108 -14.32 -20.11 -3.72
C THR A 108 -15.78 -20.01 -4.05
N ASP A 109 -16.07 -19.75 -5.32
CA ASP A 109 -17.39 -19.96 -5.88
C ASP A 109 -17.74 -21.44 -5.66
N SER A 110 -18.37 -21.71 -4.52
CA SER A 110 -18.90 -23.02 -4.15
C SER A 110 -20.22 -23.22 -4.90
N SER A 111 -20.16 -23.23 -6.23
CA SER A 111 -21.26 -23.69 -7.08
C SER A 111 -21.00 -25.16 -7.43
N SER A 112 -21.46 -26.04 -6.55
CA SER A 112 -21.47 -27.48 -6.79
C SER A 112 -22.64 -27.83 -7.72
N SER A 113 -22.35 -28.04 -9.00
CA SER A 113 -23.24 -28.75 -9.93
C SER A 113 -22.62 -30.11 -10.27
N SER A 114 -23.17 -31.14 -9.65
CA SER A 114 -22.83 -32.54 -9.89
C SER A 114 -23.39 -33.00 -11.23
N SER A 115 -22.53 -33.42 -12.16
CA SER A 115 -22.91 -34.35 -13.23
C SER A 115 -21.78 -35.32 -13.51
N SER A 116 -22.10 -36.61 -13.34
CA SER A 116 -21.22 -37.76 -13.52
C SER A 116 -21.37 -38.29 -14.94
N SER A 117 -20.26 -38.46 -15.64
CA SER A 117 -20.16 -39.48 -16.70
C SER A 117 -18.71 -39.92 -16.90
N SER A 118 -18.53 -41.22 -16.83
CA SER A 118 -17.28 -41.96 -16.93
C SER A 118 -17.01 -42.39 -18.36
N SER A 119 -15.81 -42.14 -18.88
CA SER A 119 -15.22 -43.00 -19.91
C SER A 119 -13.69 -42.91 -19.89
N SER A 120 -13.10 -44.08 -20.09
CA SER A 120 -11.70 -44.45 -19.85
C SER A 120 -10.89 -44.48 -21.15
N SER A 121 -9.74 -43.79 -21.18
CA SER A 121 -8.64 -44.10 -22.10
C SER A 121 -7.31 -43.48 -21.64
N SER A 122 -6.30 -44.36 -21.59
CA SER A 122 -4.86 -44.34 -21.32
C SER A 122 -4.04 -43.03 -21.16
N PRO A 123 -2.91 -43.11 -20.40
CA PRO A 123 -2.29 -41.97 -19.73
C PRO A 123 -1.08 -41.43 -20.49
N SER A 124 -1.25 -40.31 -21.19
CA SER A 124 -0.16 -39.36 -21.40
C SER A 124 -0.13 -38.46 -20.16
N THR A 125 0.87 -38.63 -19.28
CA THR A 125 1.03 -37.80 -18.08
C THR A 125 1.12 -36.33 -18.51
N PRO A 126 0.07 -35.52 -18.33
CA PRO A 126 0.20 -34.09 -18.52
C PRO A 126 1.13 -33.66 -17.38
N SER A 127 2.20 -32.93 -17.70
CA SER A 127 2.90 -32.10 -16.71
C SER A 127 1.87 -31.11 -16.20
N SER A 128 1.11 -31.52 -15.18
CA SER A 128 0.12 -30.70 -14.50
C SER A 128 0.87 -29.80 -13.55
N ASP A 129 1.76 -28.96 -14.10
CA ASP A 129 2.27 -27.84 -13.36
C ASP A 129 1.03 -27.03 -12.96
N PRO A 130 0.78 -26.84 -11.65
CA PRO A 130 -0.38 -26.10 -11.21
C PRO A 130 -0.35 -24.74 -11.90
N PRO A 131 -1.51 -24.21 -12.33
CA PRO A 131 -1.55 -22.90 -12.97
C PRO A 131 -0.87 -21.89 -12.05
N LYS A 132 0.23 -21.29 -12.53
CA LYS A 132 0.99 -20.30 -11.77
C LYS A 132 0.03 -19.23 -11.27
N SER A 133 -0.10 -19.11 -9.95
CA SER A 133 -1.03 -18.16 -9.35
C SER A 133 -0.67 -16.75 -9.79
N LYS A 134 -1.66 -15.97 -10.23
CA LYS A 134 -1.48 -14.56 -10.62
C LYS A 134 -0.79 -13.82 -9.46
N PRO A 135 0.33 -13.12 -9.69
CA PRO A 135 1.03 -12.41 -8.62
C PRO A 135 0.09 -11.41 -7.95
N GLN A 136 0.01 -11.45 -6.61
CA GLN A 136 -0.91 -10.62 -5.83
C GLN A 136 -0.15 -9.46 -5.19
N PHE A 137 -0.22 -8.28 -5.80
CA PHE A 137 0.27 -7.05 -5.19
C PHE A 137 -0.90 -6.08 -4.98
N PRO A 138 -0.85 -5.23 -3.94
CA PRO A 138 -1.95 -4.31 -3.72
C PRO A 138 -2.00 -3.23 -4.78
N TRP A 139 -3.14 -2.56 -4.93
CA TRP A 139 -3.26 -1.41 -5.79
C TRP A 139 -2.69 -0.14 -5.12
N ALA A 140 -2.89 0.00 -3.81
CA ALA A 140 -2.38 1.10 -3.00
C ALA A 140 -1.82 0.61 -1.66
N MET A 141 -0.80 1.31 -1.15
CA MET A 141 -0.32 1.15 0.22
C MET A 141 -0.52 2.44 1.00
N VAL A 142 -0.84 2.31 2.28
CA VAL A 142 -1.13 3.41 3.20
C VAL A 142 -0.32 3.21 4.48
N LEU A 143 0.41 4.23 4.91
CA LEU A 143 1.07 4.28 6.19
C LEU A 143 0.25 5.14 7.14
N ALA A 144 -0.30 4.52 8.18
CA ALA A 144 -1.01 5.22 9.24
C ALA A 144 -0.06 5.46 10.42
N PRO A 145 0.14 6.72 10.87
CA PRO A 145 1.03 7.00 11.98
C PRO A 145 0.59 6.28 13.26
N ALA A 146 1.52 5.57 13.90
CA ALA A 146 1.30 4.87 15.17
C ALA A 146 1.75 5.68 16.39
N MET A 147 2.64 6.66 16.20
CA MET A 147 3.15 7.52 17.26
C MET A 147 2.76 8.99 17.06
N ASN A 148 2.98 9.82 18.10
CA ASN A 148 2.91 11.27 17.98
C ASN A 148 4.25 11.81 17.50
N CYS A 149 4.25 12.85 16.65
CA CYS A 149 5.47 13.62 16.47
C CYS A 149 5.81 14.33 17.79
N PRO A 150 7.08 14.32 18.22
CA PRO A 150 7.51 15.17 19.31
C PRO A 150 7.34 16.67 18.98
N SER A 151 7.24 17.03 17.70
CA SER A 151 7.31 18.40 17.22
C SER A 151 6.13 18.86 16.41
N LYS A 152 5.76 20.12 16.69
CA LYS A 152 4.79 20.91 15.91
C LYS A 152 5.47 21.90 14.97
N ASN A 153 6.80 21.89 14.87
CA ASN A 153 7.55 22.84 14.06
C ASN A 153 8.34 22.12 12.97
N PHE A 154 8.03 22.42 11.71
CA PHE A 154 8.73 21.84 10.57
C PHE A 154 10.24 22.11 10.59
N LYS A 155 10.69 23.25 11.16
CA LYS A 155 12.11 23.58 11.28
C LYS A 155 12.87 22.63 12.21
N THR A 156 12.22 22.11 13.24
CA THR A 156 12.85 21.19 14.21
C THR A 156 12.51 19.74 13.92
N PHE A 157 11.59 19.47 12.99
CA PHE A 157 11.11 18.13 12.64
C PHE A 157 12.26 17.12 12.45
N LEU A 158 13.29 17.47 11.66
CA LEU A 158 14.42 16.57 11.43
C LEU A 158 15.22 16.28 12.71
N THR A 159 15.46 17.29 13.54
CA THR A 159 16.11 17.14 14.84
C THR A 159 15.25 16.34 15.82
N ASP A 160 13.93 16.43 15.70
CA ASP A 160 13.00 15.70 16.55
C ASP A 160 12.82 14.24 16.12
N LEU A 161 12.96 13.93 14.83
CA LEU A 161 13.05 12.56 14.34
C LEU A 161 14.25 11.82 14.93
N GLN A 162 15.40 12.50 15.07
CA GLN A 162 16.60 11.91 15.70
C GLN A 162 16.39 11.51 17.16
N LYS A 163 15.37 12.06 17.83
CA LYS A 163 15.04 11.72 19.22
C LYS A 163 14.16 10.47 19.35
N ILE A 164 13.69 9.91 18.25
CA ILE A 164 12.89 8.68 18.26
C ILE A 164 13.82 7.52 18.64
N PRO A 165 13.57 6.83 19.77
CA PRO A 165 14.45 5.74 20.19
C PRO A 165 14.33 4.54 19.24
N ALA A 166 15.34 3.68 19.25
CA ALA A 166 15.22 2.36 18.65
C ALA A 166 14.03 1.59 19.24
N ASN A 167 13.50 0.63 18.48
CA ASN A 167 12.30 -0.15 18.80
C ASN A 167 11.00 0.66 18.90
N SER A 168 10.97 1.87 18.34
CA SER A 168 9.75 2.69 18.26
C SER A 168 8.87 2.25 17.10
N HIS A 169 7.59 2.03 17.38
CA HIS A 169 6.58 1.78 16.36
C HIS A 169 6.11 3.10 15.73
N ILE A 170 6.47 3.34 14.47
CA ILE A 170 6.25 4.63 13.80
C ILE A 170 4.99 4.61 12.93
N TYR A 171 4.78 3.54 12.17
CA TYR A 171 3.64 3.42 11.26
C TYR A 171 3.04 2.02 11.29
N ASP A 172 1.72 1.96 11.20
CA ASP A 172 1.01 0.79 10.72
C ASP A 172 0.93 0.82 9.19
N ILE A 173 1.11 -0.33 8.55
CA ILE A 173 1.06 -0.47 7.10
C ILE A 173 -0.27 -1.12 6.72
N TYR A 174 -1.02 -0.48 5.84
CA TYR A 174 -2.26 -0.99 5.27
C TYR A 174 -2.13 -1.12 3.75
N ALA A 175 -2.90 -2.04 3.19
CA ALA A 175 -2.97 -2.29 1.76
C ALA A 175 -4.42 -2.25 1.28
N CYS A 176 -4.62 -1.65 0.09
CA CYS A 176 -5.87 -1.71 -0.66
C CYS A 176 -5.65 -2.62 -1.88
N PRO A 177 -6.37 -3.76 -1.99
CA PRO A 177 -6.08 -4.78 -2.99
C PRO A 177 -6.44 -4.35 -4.41
N SER A 178 -7.51 -3.57 -4.60
CA SER A 178 -7.91 -3.08 -5.92
C SER A 178 -8.61 -1.71 -5.84
N PRO A 179 -8.72 -0.96 -6.95
CA PRO A 179 -9.49 0.29 -6.96
C PRO A 179 -10.93 0.09 -6.48
N ALA A 180 -11.63 -0.96 -6.92
CA ALA A 180 -13.02 -1.21 -6.51
C ALA A 180 -13.19 -1.33 -4.98
N HIS A 181 -12.20 -1.91 -4.28
CA HIS A 181 -12.25 -2.01 -2.82
C HIS A 181 -12.19 -0.64 -2.14
N ALA A 182 -11.59 0.36 -2.77
CA ALA A 182 -11.56 1.73 -2.28
C ALA A 182 -12.94 2.43 -2.32
N THR A 183 -14.01 1.78 -2.81
CA THR A 183 -15.38 2.32 -2.68
C THR A 183 -16.02 2.04 -1.33
N ASN A 184 -15.54 1.05 -0.59
CA ASN A 184 -16.16 0.60 0.65
C ASN A 184 -15.11 0.53 1.77
N ALA A 185 -15.23 1.44 2.73
CA ALA A 185 -14.33 1.56 3.86
C ALA A 185 -14.03 0.22 4.54
N GLN A 186 -15.05 -0.60 4.78
CA GLN A 186 -14.97 -1.87 5.54
C GLN A 186 -14.02 -2.90 4.92
N ILE A 187 -13.85 -2.85 3.60
CA ILE A 187 -13.02 -3.79 2.84
C ILE A 187 -11.81 -3.12 2.20
N ALA A 188 -11.76 -1.79 2.21
CA ALA A 188 -10.77 -1.02 1.47
C ALA A 188 -9.35 -1.20 1.99
N LEU A 189 -9.17 -1.31 3.31
CA LEU A 189 -7.84 -1.31 3.92
C LEU A 189 -7.67 -2.44 4.90
N LYS A 190 -6.69 -3.30 4.62
CA LYS A 190 -6.26 -4.35 5.52
C LYS A 190 -4.88 -4.03 6.06
N LYS A 191 -4.71 -4.11 7.39
CA LYS A 191 -3.39 -3.98 8.03
C LYS A 191 -2.52 -5.16 7.63
N ILE A 192 -1.35 -4.90 7.06
CA ILE A 192 -0.40 -5.92 6.58
C ILE A 192 0.93 -5.90 7.33
N GLY A 193 1.17 -4.90 8.17
CA GLY A 193 2.42 -4.83 8.93
C GLY A 193 2.56 -3.56 9.74
N LYS A 194 3.79 -3.34 10.23
CA LYS A 194 4.20 -2.15 10.98
C LYS A 194 5.66 -1.80 10.66
N ILE A 195 5.99 -0.52 10.77
CA ILE A 195 7.35 0.01 10.68
C ILE A 195 7.83 0.27 12.10
N VAL A 196 8.88 -0.44 12.51
CA VAL A 196 9.54 -0.30 13.80
C VAL A 196 10.99 0.10 13.57
N THR A 197 11.49 1.11 14.30
CA THR A 197 12.92 1.45 14.23
C THR A 197 13.73 0.33 14.85
N THR A 198 14.85 -0.04 14.23
CA THR A 198 15.81 -1.00 14.80
C THR A 198 17.03 -0.30 15.38
N SER A 199 17.28 0.95 15.00
CA SER A 199 18.38 1.79 15.44
C SER A 199 17.93 3.24 15.66
N GLU A 200 18.84 4.06 16.17
CA GLU A 200 18.68 5.50 16.18
C GLU A 200 18.62 6.06 14.75
N MET A 201 17.85 7.13 14.57
CA MET A 201 17.74 7.82 13.28
C MET A 201 18.93 8.74 13.06
N VAL A 202 19.59 8.58 11.92
CA VAL A 202 20.67 9.46 11.47
C VAL A 202 20.20 10.32 10.30
N LEU A 203 20.72 11.54 10.21
CA LEU A 203 20.45 12.43 9.08
C LEU A 203 21.44 12.15 7.96
N SER A 204 20.93 12.00 6.74
CA SER A 204 21.77 11.93 5.55
C SER A 204 22.19 13.33 5.10
N GLY A 205 23.45 13.49 4.71
CA GLY A 205 23.95 14.67 4.03
C GLY A 205 23.38 14.81 2.61
N SER A 206 23.45 16.01 2.04
CA SER A 206 23.01 16.28 0.67
C SER A 206 23.83 15.56 -0.42
N LYS A 207 24.97 14.99 -0.06
CA LYS A 207 25.90 14.29 -0.96
C LYS A 207 25.82 12.76 -0.83
N ASP A 208 24.94 12.22 0.01
CA ASP A 208 24.88 10.79 0.32
C ASP A 208 24.30 9.93 -0.81
N GLY A 209 24.01 10.52 -1.99
CA GLY A 209 23.74 9.77 -3.21
C GLY A 209 22.48 8.91 -3.16
N LEU A 210 21.39 9.41 -2.59
CA LEU A 210 20.12 8.69 -2.57
C LEU A 210 19.46 8.70 -3.95
N PHE A 211 19.57 7.58 -4.66
CA PHE A 211 18.82 7.35 -5.90
C PHE A 211 17.51 6.63 -5.59
N PHE A 212 16.43 7.17 -6.15
CA PHE A 212 15.09 6.60 -6.10
C PHE A 212 14.71 6.16 -7.52
N ARG A 213 14.51 4.87 -7.70
CA ARG A 213 13.89 4.30 -8.89
C ARG A 213 12.42 4.07 -8.59
N HIS A 214 11.55 4.63 -9.42
CA HIS A 214 10.10 4.48 -9.32
C HIS A 214 9.59 3.68 -10.51
N GLN A 215 8.63 2.80 -10.23
CA GLN A 215 7.87 2.13 -11.27
C GLN A 215 6.69 3.01 -11.69
N ARG A 216 6.43 3.05 -12.99
CA ARG A 216 5.26 3.73 -13.55
C ARG A 216 3.98 2.95 -13.21
N LYS A 217 2.88 3.64 -12.91
CA LYS A 217 1.63 2.96 -12.54
C LYS A 217 1.02 2.17 -13.70
N GLU A 218 1.27 2.60 -14.92
CA GLU A 218 0.85 1.94 -16.15
C GLU A 218 1.40 0.51 -16.26
N GLU A 219 2.56 0.23 -15.67
CA GLU A 219 3.12 -1.11 -15.63
C GLU A 219 2.30 -2.04 -14.73
N ASP A 220 1.77 -1.56 -13.61
CA ASP A 220 0.83 -2.32 -12.78
C ASP A 220 -0.46 -2.63 -13.56
N TYR A 221 -0.95 -1.68 -14.37
CA TYR A 221 -2.16 -1.87 -15.18
C TYR A 221 -1.97 -2.84 -16.35
N LYS A 222 -0.73 -3.08 -16.81
CA LYS A 222 -0.47 -4.17 -17.75
C LYS A 222 -0.63 -5.54 -17.10
N ILE A 223 -0.37 -5.65 -15.79
CA ILE A 223 -0.50 -6.89 -15.02
C ILE A 223 -1.95 -7.09 -14.52
N CYS A 224 -2.60 -6.00 -14.14
CA CYS A 224 -3.98 -5.96 -13.64
C CYS A 224 -4.83 -5.00 -14.50
N PRO A 225 -5.13 -5.34 -15.77
CA PRO A 225 -5.89 -4.47 -16.67
C PRO A 225 -7.31 -4.16 -16.15
N GLU A 226 -7.90 -5.07 -15.39
CA GLU A 226 -9.21 -4.88 -14.76
C GLU A 226 -9.27 -3.67 -13.82
N TRP A 227 -8.12 -3.20 -13.31
CA TRP A 227 -8.07 -2.02 -12.45
C TRP A 227 -8.41 -0.74 -13.20
N VAL A 228 -8.12 -0.66 -14.51
CA VAL A 228 -8.39 0.54 -15.32
C VAL A 228 -9.88 0.86 -15.34
N ASP A 229 -10.73 -0.16 -15.50
CA ASP A 229 -12.17 0.01 -15.47
C ASP A 229 -12.66 0.44 -14.07
N GLN A 230 -12.07 -0.13 -13.03
CA GLN A 230 -12.42 0.18 -11.64
C GLN A 230 -12.07 1.63 -11.24
N LEU A 231 -11.11 2.28 -11.90
CA LEU A 231 -10.77 3.69 -11.64
C LEU A 231 -11.94 4.64 -11.93
N ASN A 232 -12.87 4.24 -12.81
CA ASN A 232 -14.04 5.04 -13.18
C ASN A 232 -15.23 4.89 -12.23
N LEU A 233 -15.15 3.98 -11.26
CA LEU A 233 -16.21 3.81 -10.28
C LEU A 233 -16.40 5.09 -9.44
N PRO A 234 -17.64 5.45 -9.09
CA PRO A 234 -17.92 6.60 -8.26
C PRO A 234 -17.50 6.34 -6.81
N VAL A 235 -16.95 7.37 -6.16
CA VAL A 235 -16.59 7.33 -4.73
C VAL A 235 -16.85 8.68 -4.07
N LYS A 236 -17.13 8.66 -2.77
CA LYS A 236 -17.27 9.87 -1.94
C LYS A 236 -16.17 9.91 -0.90
N ALA A 237 -15.49 11.05 -0.78
CA ALA A 237 -14.44 11.30 0.21
C ALA A 237 -14.79 12.53 1.07
N GLY A 238 -15.69 12.34 2.04
CA GLY A 238 -16.31 13.42 2.81
C GLY A 238 -17.30 14.19 1.95
N ASN A 239 -17.06 15.49 1.73
CA ASN A 239 -17.91 16.33 0.89
C ASN A 239 -17.53 16.29 -0.60
N ASP A 240 -16.45 15.59 -0.96
CA ASP A 240 -15.99 15.49 -2.33
C ASP A 240 -16.58 14.23 -2.98
N GLU A 241 -17.18 14.39 -4.16
CA GLU A 241 -17.62 13.28 -5.02
C GLU A 241 -16.79 13.27 -6.31
N GLY A 242 -16.63 12.09 -6.90
CA GLY A 242 -15.83 11.91 -8.12
C GLY A 242 -15.52 10.45 -8.40
N LYS A 243 -14.56 10.23 -9.31
CA LYS A 243 -14.08 8.90 -9.65
C LYS A 243 -12.95 8.45 -8.72
N ILE A 244 -12.76 7.14 -8.57
CA ILE A 244 -11.66 6.58 -7.77
C ILE A 244 -10.30 7.11 -8.24
N GLY A 245 -10.03 7.14 -9.55
CA GLY A 245 -8.76 7.66 -10.08
C GLY A 245 -8.48 9.14 -9.73
N GLU A 246 -9.51 9.93 -9.42
CA GLU A 246 -9.37 11.36 -9.09
C GLU A 246 -9.25 11.59 -7.57
N LEU A 247 -9.97 10.77 -6.79
CA LEU A 247 -10.15 10.96 -5.35
C LEU A 247 -9.33 10.04 -4.46
N ALA A 248 -8.92 8.87 -4.96
CA ALA A 248 -8.15 7.91 -4.20
C ALA A 248 -6.80 8.49 -3.78
N SER A 249 -6.75 8.85 -2.52
CA SER A 249 -5.64 9.58 -1.92
C SER A 249 -5.73 9.41 -0.41
N TRP A 250 -4.76 10.00 0.29
CA TRP A 250 -4.67 9.98 1.75
C TRP A 250 -6.01 10.31 2.43
N LYS A 251 -6.82 11.24 1.90
CA LYS A 251 -8.08 11.66 2.52
C LYS A 251 -9.12 10.54 2.53
N LEU A 252 -9.28 9.83 1.41
CA LEU A 252 -10.21 8.70 1.30
C LEU A 252 -9.78 7.59 2.27
N PHE A 253 -8.49 7.26 2.27
CA PHE A 253 -7.95 6.21 3.13
C PHE A 253 -7.95 6.57 4.62
N GLU A 254 -7.76 7.84 4.97
CA GLU A 254 -7.88 8.32 6.35
C GLU A 254 -9.32 8.19 6.86
N GLN A 255 -10.32 8.44 6.01
CA GLN A 255 -11.72 8.20 6.33
C GLN A 255 -12.00 6.72 6.54
N HIS A 256 -11.52 5.87 5.63
CA HIS A 256 -11.68 4.43 5.78
C HIS A 256 -11.05 3.91 7.07
N LEU A 257 -9.86 4.38 7.43
CA LEU A 257 -9.21 4.01 8.69
C LEU A 257 -10.00 4.50 9.90
N ALA A 258 -10.51 5.73 9.86
CA ALA A 258 -11.33 6.26 10.94
C ALA A 258 -12.65 5.48 11.13
N GLU A 259 -13.17 4.85 10.07
CA GLU A 259 -14.41 4.05 10.10
C GLU A 259 -14.18 2.59 10.49
N THR A 260 -13.05 1.99 10.09
CA THR A 260 -12.83 0.54 10.19
C THR A 260 -11.90 0.11 11.30
N SER A 261 -10.96 0.96 11.66
CA SER A 261 -9.83 0.56 12.49
C SER A 261 -9.90 1.22 13.86
N GLU A 262 -9.15 0.65 14.81
CA GLU A 262 -8.88 1.31 16.08
C GLU A 262 -8.05 2.59 15.91
N TRP A 263 -7.54 2.86 14.70
CA TRP A 263 -6.81 4.08 14.42
C TRP A 263 -7.77 5.27 14.48
N LYS A 264 -7.65 6.04 15.55
CA LYS A 264 -8.37 7.29 15.72
C LYS A 264 -7.45 8.44 15.30
N PRO A 265 -7.83 9.25 14.28
CA PRO A 265 -7.10 10.47 14.01
C PRO A 265 -7.09 11.32 15.28
N LYS A 266 -5.91 11.79 15.69
CA LYS A 266 -5.78 12.57 16.92
C LYS A 266 -6.33 13.97 16.68
N THR A 267 -7.63 14.16 16.95
CA THR A 267 -8.25 15.48 16.86
C THR A 267 -7.72 16.37 17.97
N LYS A 268 -7.28 17.59 17.63
CA LYS A 268 -6.97 18.62 18.63
C LYS A 268 -8.21 18.82 19.51
N LYS A 269 -8.10 18.58 20.82
CA LYS A 269 -9.08 19.08 21.78
C LYS A 269 -9.15 20.59 21.57
N LYS A 270 -10.31 21.13 21.19
CA LYS A 270 -10.54 22.58 21.17
C LYS A 270 -10.25 23.06 22.59
N LYS A 271 -9.18 23.85 22.73
CA LYS A 271 -8.89 24.59 23.95
C LYS A 271 -9.70 25.87 23.95
#